data_AF-A0A0V0GSF0-F1
#
_entry.id   AF-A0A0V0GSF0-F1
#
_cell.length_a   1.000
_cell.length_b   1.000
_cell.length_c   1.000
_cell.angle_alpha   90.00
_cell.angle_beta   90.00
_cell.angle_gamma   90.00
#
_symmetry.space_group_name_H-M   'P 1'
#
loop_
_entity.id
_entity.type
_entity.pdbx_description
1 polymer ?
#
loop_
_entity_poly.entity_id
_entity_poly.type
_entity_poly.pdbx_seq_one_letter_code
_entity_poly.pdbx_strand_id
1 'polypeptide(L)'
;MKEMYQVTPIVILWFLWKRRNILLHGGNFSIEQLIMEITDSIRKFLKLRLKVSCEEKNWPEMVEVVEKHRPSFSFKIVRWIHPPVRWFKCNTNGASRGNPGSSAFCIRDSKGDFVVAKGVRIQ
;
A
#
# COMPACT_ATOMS: atom_id res chain seq x y z
N MET A 1 10.92 5.16 7.79
CA MET A 1 12.20 5.86 7.57
C MET A 1 12.58 5.99 6.10
N LYS A 2 12.97 4.92 5.39
CA LYS A 2 13.39 5.00 3.97
C LYS A 2 12.42 5.79 3.08
N GLU A 3 11.12 5.51 3.16
CA GLU A 3 10.10 6.18 2.35
C GLU A 3 9.99 7.68 2.66
N MET A 4 10.09 8.08 3.93
CA MET A 4 10.01 9.48 4.34
C MET A 4 11.18 10.29 3.79
N TYR A 5 12.41 9.78 3.90
CA TYR A 5 13.60 10.43 3.33
C TYR A 5 13.60 10.46 1.81
N GLN A 6 12.92 9.54 1.14
CA GLN A 6 12.77 9.57 -0.31
C GLN A 6 11.72 10.61 -0.75
N VAL A 7 10.59 10.70 -0.05
CA VAL A 7 9.49 11.59 -0.44
C VAL A 7 9.75 13.05 -0.09
N THR A 8 10.38 13.33 1.05
CA THR A 8 10.66 14.69 1.53
C THR A 8 11.38 15.57 0.50
N PRO A 9 12.53 15.17 -0.08
CA PRO A 9 13.21 15.99 -1.09
C PRO A 9 12.35 16.18 -2.35
N ILE A 10 11.57 15.18 -2.76
CA ILE A 10 10.67 15.27 -3.93
C ILE A 10 9.58 16.33 -3.69
N VAL A 11 8.96 16.30 -2.51
CA VAL A 11 7.93 17.27 -2.11
C VAL A 11 8.52 18.68 -2.04
N ILE A 12 9.69 18.84 -1.42
CA ILE A 12 10.38 20.15 -1.35
C ILE A 12 10.65 20.68 -2.75
N LEU A 13 11.24 19.86 -3.63
CA LEU A 13 11.56 20.27 -5.01
C LEU A 13 10.32 20.67 -5.79
N TRP A 14 9.22 19.92 -5.65
CA TRP A 14 7.94 20.25 -6.26
C TRP A 14 7.43 21.62 -5.84
N PHE A 15 7.43 21.92 -4.53
CA PHE A 15 6.92 23.18 -4.03
C PHE A 15 7.85 24.37 -4.32
N LEU A 16 9.17 24.15 -4.38
CA LEU A 16 10.11 25.15 -4.86
C LEU A 16 9.88 25.48 -6.34
N TRP A 17 9.68 24.46 -7.17
CA TRP A 17 9.30 24.64 -8.58
C TRP A 17 7.96 25.37 -8.71
N LYS A 18 6.94 24.97 -7.94
CA LYS A 18 5.61 25.61 -7.93
C LYS A 18 5.73 27.09 -7.56
N ARG A 19 6.46 27.42 -6.49
CA ARG A 19 6.75 28.80 -6.08
C ARG A 19 7.37 29.61 -7.21
N ARG A 20 8.42 29.08 -7.84
CA ARG A 20 9.12 29.76 -8.95
C ARG A 20 8.14 30.09 -10.07
N ASN A 21 7.29 29.15 -10.49
CA ASN A 21 6.33 29.38 -11.56
C ASN A 21 5.25 30.41 -11.19
N ILE A 22 4.72 30.36 -9.96
CA ILE A 22 3.74 31.34 -9.49
C ILE A 22 4.31 32.76 -9.58
N LEU A 23 5.55 32.96 -9.10
CA LEU A 23 6.22 34.26 -9.15
C LEU A 23 6.50 34.71 -10.59
N LEU A 24 6.91 33.80 -11.48
CA LEU A 24 7.13 34.10 -12.89
C LEU A 24 5.86 34.58 -13.62
N HIS A 25 4.69 34.10 -13.21
CA HIS A 25 3.40 34.48 -13.79
C HIS A 25 2.68 35.60 -13.02
N GLY A 26 3.41 36.38 -12.21
CA GLY A 26 2.87 37.55 -11.50
C GLY A 26 1.99 37.22 -10.29
N GLY A 27 1.94 35.96 -9.86
CA GLY A 27 1.27 35.56 -8.63
C GLY A 27 2.12 35.84 -7.38
N ASN A 28 1.51 35.70 -6.21
CA ASN A 28 2.21 35.76 -4.93
C ASN A 28 2.17 34.39 -4.26
N PHE A 29 3.30 33.98 -3.71
CA PHE A 29 3.42 32.83 -2.85
C PHE A 29 4.41 33.21 -1.76
N SER A 30 4.03 33.20 -0.50
CA SER A 30 4.93 33.58 0.60
C SER A 30 5.82 32.41 1.04
N ILE A 31 6.90 32.70 1.76
CA ILE A 31 7.77 31.65 2.32
C ILE A 31 7.00 30.85 3.39
N GLU A 32 6.16 31.53 4.16
CA GLU A 32 5.29 30.88 5.15
C GLU A 32 4.31 29.90 4.49
N GLN A 33 3.66 30.31 3.39
CA GLN A 33 2.79 29.42 2.61
C GLN A 33 3.56 28.22 2.06
N LEU A 34 4.79 28.44 1.56
CA LEU A 34 5.66 27.37 1.09
C LEU A 34 5.94 26.33 2.19
N ILE A 35 6.33 26.78 3.38
CA ILE A 35 6.65 25.91 4.51
C ILE A 35 5.38 25.15 4.95
N MET A 36 4.25 25.84 5.09
CA MET A 36 2.98 25.21 5.48
C MET A 36 2.54 24.12 4.51
N GLU A 37 2.61 24.38 3.20
CA GLU A 37 2.22 23.44 2.15
C GLU A 37 3.11 22.19 2.10
N ILE A 38 4.42 22.37 2.28
CA ILE A 38 5.37 21.25 2.39
C ILE A 38 5.04 20.41 3.62
N THR A 39 4.92 21.04 4.80
CA THR A 39 4.63 20.35 6.06
C THR A 39 3.30 19.59 5.98
N ASP A 40 2.25 20.23 5.47
CA ASP A 40 0.93 19.60 5.33
C ASP A 40 0.95 18.42 4.33
N SER A 41 1.68 18.56 3.22
CA SER A 41 1.84 17.48 2.25
C SER A 41 2.54 16.26 2.84
N ILE A 42 3.59 16.47 3.64
CA ILE A 42 4.27 15.39 4.34
C ILE A 42 3.34 14.75 5.38
N ARG A 43 2.60 15.53 6.18
CA ARG A 43 1.63 14.97 7.14
C ARG A 43 0.57 14.12 6.46
N LYS A 44 0.01 14.59 5.36
CA LYS A 44 -0.93 13.82 4.53
C LYS A 44 -0.31 12.51 4.06
N PHE A 45 0.95 12.54 3.61
CA PHE A 45 1.68 11.33 3.24
C PHE A 45 1.81 10.35 4.43
N LEU A 46 2.23 10.82 5.60
CA LEU A 46 2.37 9.99 6.81
C LEU A 46 1.04 9.37 7.23
N LYS A 47 -0.05 10.15 7.20
CA LYS A 47 -1.39 9.67 7.53
C LYS A 47 -1.89 8.62 6.55
N LEU A 48 -1.71 8.85 5.24
CA LEU A 48 -2.24 7.96 4.21
C LEU A 48 -1.42 6.67 4.05
N ARG A 49 -0.10 6.75 4.16
CA ARG A 49 0.79 5.62 3.86
C ARG A 49 1.23 4.86 5.10
N LEU A 50 1.57 5.58 6.16
CA LEU A 50 2.05 4.97 7.40
C LEU A 50 0.93 4.84 8.44
N LYS A 51 -0.27 5.37 8.19
CA LYS A 51 -1.38 5.42 9.16
C LYS A 51 -0.97 6.09 10.48
N VAL A 52 -0.04 7.03 10.40
CA VAL A 52 0.45 7.82 11.53
C VAL A 52 -0.28 9.16 11.52
N SER A 53 -1.05 9.44 12.55
CA SER A 53 -1.53 10.80 12.86
C SER A 53 -0.39 11.57 13.51
N CYS A 54 0.00 12.67 12.88
CA CYS A 54 1.08 13.55 13.31
C CYS A 54 0.54 14.98 13.29
N GLU A 55 0.38 15.57 14.46
CA GLU A 55 -0.10 16.95 14.65
C GLU A 55 1.05 17.95 14.76
N GLU A 56 2.25 17.42 14.98
CA GLU A 56 3.50 18.13 15.21
C GLU A 56 3.85 18.99 14.01
N LYS A 57 4.22 20.25 14.27
CA LYS A 57 4.47 21.30 13.26
C LYS A 57 5.92 21.38 12.84
N ASN A 58 6.83 20.88 13.64
CA ASN A 58 8.26 20.94 13.34
C ASN A 58 8.76 19.59 12.80
N TRP A 59 9.79 19.67 11.97
CA TRP A 59 10.36 18.51 11.29
C TRP A 59 10.97 17.47 12.25
N PRO A 60 11.74 17.85 13.29
CA PRO A 60 12.34 16.88 14.20
C PRO A 60 11.32 15.99 14.91
N GLU A 61 10.22 16.57 15.41
CA GLU A 61 9.17 15.79 16.07
C GLU A 61 8.47 14.84 15.08
N MET A 62 8.20 15.29 13.85
CA MET A 62 7.64 14.42 12.81
C MET A 62 8.52 13.20 12.53
N VAL A 63 9.85 13.41 12.45
CA VAL A 63 10.82 12.33 12.25
C VAL A 63 10.80 11.37 13.43
N GLU A 64 10.81 11.88 14.66
CA GLU A 64 10.79 11.08 15.88
C GLU A 64 9.54 10.18 15.97
N VAL A 65 8.36 10.73 15.64
CA VAL A 65 7.11 9.94 15.58
C VAL A 65 7.23 8.80 14.57
N VAL A 66 7.79 9.07 13.40
CA VAL A 66 7.95 8.07 12.33
C VAL A 66 9.00 7.01 12.68
N GLU A 67 10.07 7.38 13.38
CA GLU A 67 11.10 6.46 13.86
C GLU A 67 10.59 5.52 14.96
N LYS A 68 9.79 6.06 15.87
CA LYS A 68 9.16 5.29 16.96
C LYS A 68 7.99 4.45 16.47
N HIS A 69 7.39 4.80 15.34
CA HIS A 69 6.27 4.05 14.78
C HIS A 69 6.64 2.59 14.49
N ARG A 70 5.77 1.67 14.90
CA ARG A 70 5.83 0.25 14.57
C ARG A 70 4.52 -0.13 13.90
N PRO A 71 4.53 -0.49 12.59
CA PRO A 71 3.31 -0.87 11.91
C PRO A 71 2.69 -2.09 12.59
N SER A 72 1.41 -2.01 12.92
CA SER A 72 0.64 -3.17 13.39
C SER A 72 0.19 -3.98 12.18
N PHE A 73 0.75 -5.18 12.05
CA PHE A 73 0.33 -6.14 11.02
C PHE A 73 -0.69 -7.10 11.64
N SER A 74 -1.96 -6.95 11.25
CA SER A 74 -2.96 -7.99 11.50
C SER A 74 -2.95 -8.95 10.32
N PHE A 75 -2.47 -10.16 10.54
CA PHE A 75 -2.54 -11.24 9.57
C PHE A 75 -3.36 -12.38 10.14
N LYS A 76 -4.28 -12.90 9.33
CA LYS A 76 -4.96 -14.16 9.62
C LYS A 76 -4.16 -15.26 8.93
N ILE A 77 -3.53 -16.13 9.71
CA ILE A 77 -2.88 -17.32 9.14
C ILE A 77 -3.99 -18.19 8.55
N VAL A 78 -4.01 -18.31 7.22
CA VAL A 78 -4.89 -19.24 6.52
C VAL A 78 -4.12 -20.53 6.33
N ARG A 79 -4.43 -21.55 7.13
CA ARG A 79 -3.90 -22.90 6.94
C ARG A 79 -4.86 -23.71 6.11
N TRP A 80 -4.31 -24.52 5.21
CA TRP A 80 -5.10 -25.56 4.57
C TRP A 80 -5.32 -26.69 5.59
N ILE A 81 -6.58 -27.03 5.85
CA ILE A 81 -6.99 -28.12 6.73
C ILE A 81 -7.84 -29.05 5.90
N HIS A 82 -7.64 -30.36 5.99
CA HIS A 82 -8.48 -31.33 5.28
C HIS A 82 -9.94 -31.20 5.74
N PRO A 83 -10.93 -31.45 4.87
CA PRO A 83 -12.33 -31.38 5.24
C PRO A 83 -12.73 -32.54 6.16
N PRO A 84 -13.89 -32.47 6.83
CA PRO A 84 -14.41 -33.57 7.65
C PRO A 84 -14.62 -34.87 6.85
N VAL A 85 -14.75 -35.99 7.55
CA VAL A 85 -15.02 -37.30 6.93
C VAL A 85 -16.28 -37.24 6.04
N ARG A 86 -16.22 -37.84 4.84
CA ARG A 86 -17.25 -37.78 3.78
C ARG A 86 -17.42 -36.43 3.07
N TRP A 87 -16.53 -35.47 3.32
CA TRP A 87 -16.50 -34.20 2.58
C TRP A 87 -15.33 -34.17 1.60
N PHE A 88 -15.53 -33.42 0.53
CA PHE A 88 -14.47 -33.03 -0.40
C PHE A 88 -14.21 -31.54 -0.28
N LYS A 89 -12.95 -31.15 -0.44
CA LYS A 89 -12.53 -29.75 -0.51
C LYS A 89 -12.06 -29.44 -1.92
N CYS A 90 -12.78 -28.52 -2.58
CA CYS A 90 -12.39 -28.00 -3.88
C CYS A 90 -11.66 -26.67 -3.69
N ASN A 91 -10.41 -26.59 -4.17
CA ASN A 91 -9.64 -25.36 -4.24
C ASN A 91 -9.61 -24.89 -5.70
N THR A 92 -9.96 -23.63 -5.94
CA THR A 92 -9.96 -23.01 -7.27
C THR A 92 -8.88 -21.94 -7.34
N ASN A 93 -8.28 -21.76 -8.53
CA ASN A 93 -7.35 -20.68 -8.80
C ASN A 93 -7.52 -20.15 -10.22
N GLY A 94 -7.37 -18.84 -10.40
CA GLY A 94 -7.35 -18.18 -11.70
C GLY A 94 -5.94 -17.71 -12.04
N ALA A 95 -5.59 -17.74 -13.32
CA ALA A 95 -4.35 -17.15 -13.82
C ALA A 95 -4.62 -16.43 -15.15
N SER A 96 -4.13 -15.20 -15.28
CA SER A 96 -4.27 -14.40 -16.51
C SER A 96 -2.95 -13.73 -16.88
N ARG A 97 -2.62 -13.78 -18.19
CA ARG A 97 -1.54 -12.99 -18.82
C ARG A 97 -2.09 -12.02 -19.88
N GLY A 98 -3.41 -11.91 -20.01
CA GLY A 98 -4.11 -11.19 -21.08
C GLY A 98 -5.59 -11.61 -21.16
N ASN A 99 -6.34 -11.08 -22.13
CA ASN A 99 -7.73 -11.48 -22.37
C ASN A 99 -7.81 -12.45 -23.58
N PRO A 100 -8.21 -13.73 -23.40
CA PRO A 100 -8.82 -14.27 -22.18
C PRO A 100 -7.86 -15.07 -21.27
N GLY A 101 -8.30 -15.28 -20.02
CA GLY A 101 -7.52 -15.90 -18.95
C GLY A 101 -7.72 -17.42 -18.81
N SER A 102 -7.29 -17.98 -17.68
CA SER A 102 -7.46 -19.40 -17.35
C SER A 102 -7.92 -19.59 -15.92
N SER A 103 -8.65 -20.67 -15.67
CA SER A 103 -9.06 -21.12 -14.34
C SER A 103 -8.74 -22.59 -14.15
N ALA A 104 -8.46 -22.99 -12.92
CA ALA A 104 -8.23 -24.38 -12.57
C ALA A 104 -8.80 -24.68 -11.18
N PHE A 105 -9.05 -25.96 -10.93
CA PHE A 105 -9.42 -26.46 -9.61
C PHE A 105 -8.70 -27.76 -9.28
N CYS A 106 -8.59 -28.06 -7.98
CA CYS A 106 -8.24 -29.37 -7.46
C CYS A 106 -9.19 -29.77 -6.33
N ILE A 107 -9.54 -31.05 -6.27
CA ILE A 107 -10.39 -31.65 -5.24
C ILE A 107 -9.55 -32.60 -4.42
N ARG A 108 -9.69 -32.51 -3.11
CA ARG A 108 -9.10 -33.41 -2.12
C ARG A 108 -10.17 -34.00 -1.22
N ASP A 109 -9.95 -35.22 -0.75
CA ASP A 109 -10.86 -35.91 0.16
C ASP A 109 -10.64 -35.49 1.63
N SER A 110 -11.31 -36.18 2.55
CA SER A 110 -11.21 -35.93 3.99
C SER A 110 -9.88 -36.32 4.64
N LYS A 111 -9.05 -37.12 3.98
CA LYS A 111 -7.66 -37.40 4.41
C LYS A 111 -6.69 -36.37 3.85
N GLY A 112 -7.16 -35.54 2.92
CA GLY A 112 -6.38 -34.58 2.17
C GLY A 112 -5.69 -35.17 0.94
N ASP A 113 -6.04 -36.41 0.60
CA ASP A 113 -5.56 -37.09 -0.58
C ASP A 113 -6.15 -36.42 -1.82
N PHE A 114 -5.31 -36.30 -2.84
CA PHE A 114 -5.71 -35.73 -4.11
C PHE A 114 -6.67 -36.67 -4.86
N VAL A 115 -7.79 -36.12 -5.33
CA VAL A 115 -8.81 -36.89 -6.06
C VAL A 115 -8.78 -36.54 -7.54
N VAL A 116 -8.92 -35.26 -7.88
CA VAL A 116 -8.98 -34.79 -9.27
C VAL A 116 -8.58 -33.32 -9.39
N ALA A 117 -8.07 -32.93 -10.55
CA ALA A 117 -7.89 -31.53 -10.93
C ALA A 117 -8.29 -31.32 -12.39
N LYS A 118 -8.67 -30.08 -12.71
CA LYS A 118 -8.93 -29.65 -14.08
C LYS A 118 -8.56 -28.19 -14.25
N GLY A 119 -8.00 -27.84 -15.40
CA GLY A 119 -7.81 -26.47 -15.86
C GLY A 119 -8.61 -26.21 -17.13
N VAL A 120 -9.09 -24.99 -17.31
CA VAL A 120 -9.83 -24.53 -18.48
C VAL A 120 -9.31 -23.15 -18.88
N ARG A 121 -9.10 -22.93 -20.17
CA ARG A 121 -8.96 -21.57 -20.71
C ARG A 121 -10.35 -20.96 -20.79
N ILE A 122 -10.52 -19.82 -20.13
CA ILE A 122 -11.73 -19.01 -20.30
C ILE A 122 -11.59 -18.39 -21.69
N GLN A 123 -12.67 -18.38 -22.47
CA GLN A 123 -12.72 -17.71 -23.78
C GLN A 123 -13.30 -16.31 -23.64
#